data_AF-A0A6H9QBD4-F1
#
_entry.id   AF-A0A6H9QBD4-F1
#
_cell.length_a   1.000
_cell.length_b   1.000
_cell.length_c   1.000
_cell.angle_alpha   90.00
_cell.angle_beta   90.00
_cell.angle_gamma   90.00
#
_symmetry.space_group_name_H-M   'P 1'
#
loop_
_entity.id
_entity.type
_entity.pdbx_description
1 polymer ?
#
loop_
_entity_poly.entity_id
_entity_poly.type
_entity_poly.pdbx_seq_one_letter_code
_entity_poly.pdbx_strand_id
1 'polypeptide(L)'
;MSRKSFVLYTEWENTFNRLSNELAGELIKVIFDYVRTGEIPQIDNAVVDGVFSAFQPSIDRNISKYDAAIEQRKEAGKRSAEKRKRDATTVDESKRDATTVESRLRTSTVSDSVSDSVSDSVSDSVSDTLSLNGESVREGANKVFDLQSIKEQLLSDEIWKESVCMQSTLGVSFISMLPDQLDKFIAYIVSIGEERSISNISDAKRRFTYWWQNHGRKEVQDENKQVYTVPN
;
A
#
# COMPACT_ATOMS: atom_id res chain seq x y z
N MET A 1 15.31 -21.21 -5.13
CA MET A 1 14.99 -20.54 -3.84
C MET A 1 13.93 -21.36 -3.15
N SER A 2 14.03 -21.64 -1.85
CA SER A 2 12.90 -22.22 -1.12
C SER A 2 11.89 -21.11 -0.80
N ARG A 3 10.60 -21.38 -0.99
CA ARG A 3 9.54 -20.45 -0.58
C ARG A 3 9.47 -20.39 0.94
N LYS A 4 9.26 -19.20 1.50
CA LYS A 4 9.20 -18.97 2.96
C LYS A 4 7.80 -19.16 3.55
N SER A 5 6.77 -19.06 2.72
CA SER A 5 5.37 -19.09 3.12
C SER A 5 4.51 -19.55 1.95
N PHE A 6 3.32 -20.06 2.25
CA PHE A 6 2.26 -20.36 1.29
C PHE A 6 0.90 -20.13 1.95
N VAL A 7 -0.16 -20.23 1.14
CA VAL A 7 -1.54 -19.99 1.57
C VAL A 7 -2.27 -21.32 1.68
N LEU A 8 -2.94 -21.53 2.81
CA LEU A 8 -3.98 -22.56 2.99
C LEU A 8 -5.34 -21.88 2.88
N TYR A 9 -6.28 -22.52 2.18
CA TYR A 9 -7.62 -21.98 2.00
C TYR A 9 -8.55 -22.46 3.10
N THR A 10 -9.37 -21.56 3.62
CA THR A 10 -10.34 -21.87 4.68
C THR A 10 -11.38 -22.91 4.23
N GLU A 11 -11.64 -22.99 2.93
CA GLU A 11 -12.53 -24.01 2.34
C GLU A 11 -12.05 -25.46 2.62
N TRP A 12 -10.77 -25.65 2.95
CA TRP A 12 -10.20 -26.97 3.26
C TRP A 12 -10.44 -27.40 4.71
N GLU A 13 -10.91 -26.50 5.58
CA GLU A 13 -11.14 -26.79 7.00
C GLU A 13 -12.05 -28.01 7.19
N ASN A 14 -13.15 -28.08 6.44
CA ASN A 14 -14.07 -29.22 6.51
C ASN A 14 -13.40 -30.54 6.10
N THR A 15 -12.46 -30.50 5.15
CA THR A 15 -11.69 -31.68 4.75
C THR A 15 -10.74 -32.12 5.87
N PHE A 16 -10.01 -31.17 6.46
CA PHE A 16 -9.12 -31.44 7.60
C PHE A 16 -9.88 -31.98 8.82
N ASN A 17 -11.05 -31.43 9.13
CA ASN A 17 -11.90 -31.88 10.24
C ASN A 17 -12.50 -33.28 10.04
N ARG A 18 -12.57 -33.77 8.80
CA ARG A 18 -13.07 -35.12 8.47
C ARG A 18 -11.97 -36.18 8.47
N LEU A 19 -10.72 -35.79 8.40
CA LEU A 19 -9.57 -36.69 8.47
C LEU A 19 -9.23 -36.99 9.93
N SER A 20 -8.67 -38.17 10.19
CA SER A 20 -8.04 -38.41 11.51
C SER A 20 -6.80 -37.53 11.65
N ASN A 21 -6.37 -37.28 12.88
CA ASN A 21 -5.19 -36.45 13.13
C ASN A 21 -3.91 -37.02 12.47
N GLU A 22 -3.79 -38.34 12.36
CA GLU A 22 -2.70 -39.01 11.67
C GLU A 22 -2.71 -38.67 10.17
N LEU A 23 -3.86 -38.80 9.51
CA LEU A 23 -4.02 -38.51 8.08
C LEU A 23 -3.88 -37.01 7.77
N ALA A 24 -4.46 -36.16 8.62
CA ALA A 24 -4.30 -34.71 8.52
C ALA A 24 -2.83 -34.29 8.69
N GLY A 25 -2.13 -34.94 9.63
CA GLY A 25 -0.71 -34.74 9.88
C GLY A 25 0.18 -35.21 8.73
N GLU A 26 -0.18 -36.31 8.06
CA GLU A 26 0.49 -36.77 6.85
C GLU A 26 0.24 -35.80 5.68
N LEU A 27 -1.02 -35.42 5.46
CA LEU A 27 -1.42 -34.49 4.41
C LEU A 27 -0.71 -33.14 4.51
N ILE A 28 -0.63 -32.55 5.71
CA ILE A 28 0.03 -31.26 5.86
C ILE A 28 1.53 -31.36 5.56
N LYS A 29 2.21 -32.46 5.93
CA LYS A 29 3.62 -32.68 5.59
C LYS A 29 3.83 -32.76 4.08
N VAL A 30 2.99 -33.52 3.38
CA VAL A 30 2.99 -33.62 1.91
C VAL A 30 2.84 -32.24 1.27
N ILE A 31 1.89 -31.43 1.75
CA ILE A 31 1.69 -30.06 1.25
C ILE A 31 2.95 -29.19 1.44
N PHE A 32 3.57 -29.25 2.62
CA PHE A 32 4.80 -28.50 2.90
C PHE A 32 5.95 -28.93 1.99
N ASP A 33 6.14 -30.23 1.80
CA ASP A 33 7.20 -30.73 0.92
C ASP A 33 6.95 -30.31 -0.53
N TYR A 34 5.73 -30.48 -1.03
CA TYR A 34 5.36 -30.06 -2.39
C TYR A 34 5.62 -28.58 -2.63
N VAL A 35 5.20 -27.71 -1.72
CA VAL A 35 5.39 -26.25 -1.85
C VAL A 35 6.87 -25.87 -1.84
N ARG A 36 7.69 -26.60 -1.07
CA ARG A 36 9.12 -26.32 -0.88
C ARG A 36 9.97 -26.83 -2.04
N THR A 37 9.69 -28.02 -2.55
CA THR A 37 10.48 -28.68 -3.62
C THR A 37 9.92 -28.39 -5.00
N GLY A 38 8.60 -28.23 -5.14
CA GLY A 38 7.89 -28.19 -6.42
C GLY A 38 7.70 -29.57 -7.06
N GLU A 39 8.08 -30.64 -6.36
CA GLU A 39 8.00 -32.02 -6.83
C GLU A 39 6.90 -32.75 -6.06
N ILE A 40 6.12 -33.59 -6.76
CA ILE A 40 5.06 -34.40 -6.15
C ILE A 40 5.73 -35.38 -5.17
N PRO A 41 5.45 -35.28 -3.85
CA PRO A 41 6.02 -36.18 -2.87
C PRO A 41 5.54 -37.61 -3.10
N GLN A 42 6.31 -38.60 -2.64
CA GLN A 42 5.80 -39.96 -2.58
C GLN A 42 4.76 -40.06 -1.47
N ILE A 43 3.53 -40.44 -1.82
CA ILE A 43 2.41 -40.58 -0.88
C ILE A 43 1.96 -42.04 -0.91
N ASP A 44 2.16 -42.75 0.19
CA ASP A 44 1.80 -44.17 0.28
C ASP A 44 0.31 -44.36 0.61
N ASN A 45 -0.30 -43.38 1.28
CA ASN A 45 -1.70 -43.42 1.69
C ASN A 45 -2.63 -42.87 0.60
N ALA A 46 -3.46 -43.75 0.03
CA ALA A 46 -4.39 -43.38 -1.05
C ALA A 46 -5.42 -42.29 -0.67
N VAL A 47 -5.80 -42.17 0.61
CA VAL A 47 -6.70 -41.11 1.06
C VAL A 47 -5.99 -39.77 1.04
N VAL A 48 -4.75 -39.73 1.54
CA VAL A 48 -3.92 -38.51 1.54
C VAL A 48 -3.60 -38.10 0.11
N ASP A 49 -3.28 -39.05 -0.76
CA ASP A 49 -2.98 -38.82 -2.18
C ASP A 49 -4.19 -38.21 -2.92
N GLY A 50 -5.39 -38.79 -2.71
CA GLY A 50 -6.61 -38.28 -3.31
C GLY A 50 -6.97 -36.86 -2.85
N VAL A 51 -6.83 -36.57 -1.56
CA VAL A 51 -7.09 -35.23 -1.01
C VAL A 51 -6.04 -34.23 -1.50
N PHE A 52 -4.76 -34.60 -1.49
CA PHE A 52 -3.68 -33.76 -1.98
C PHE A 52 -3.87 -33.42 -3.46
N SER A 53 -4.25 -34.40 -4.29
CA SER A 53 -4.57 -34.20 -5.71
C SER A 53 -5.68 -33.18 -5.93
N ALA A 54 -6.68 -33.12 -5.02
CA ALA A 54 -7.73 -32.12 -5.08
C ALA A 54 -7.25 -30.70 -4.69
N PHE A 55 -6.26 -30.60 -3.81
CA PHE A 55 -5.69 -29.31 -3.37
C PHE A 55 -4.63 -28.77 -4.32
N GLN A 56 -3.90 -29.66 -5.00
CA GLN A 56 -2.77 -29.32 -5.86
C GLN A 56 -3.05 -28.19 -6.85
N PRO A 57 -4.17 -28.15 -7.61
CA PRO A 57 -4.43 -27.08 -8.57
C PRO A 57 -4.50 -25.68 -7.93
N SER A 58 -5.06 -25.58 -6.72
CA SER A 58 -5.16 -24.33 -5.97
C SER A 58 -3.81 -23.87 -5.42
N ILE A 59 -2.94 -24.83 -5.06
CA ILE A 59 -1.55 -24.57 -4.67
C ILE A 59 -0.76 -24.07 -5.88
N ASP A 60 -0.85 -24.76 -7.02
CA ASP A 60 -0.17 -24.42 -8.27
C ASP A 60 -0.54 -23.04 -8.79
N ARG A 61 -1.83 -22.69 -8.71
CA ARG A 61 -2.31 -21.36 -9.07
C ARG A 61 -1.71 -20.28 -8.17
N ASN A 62 -1.58 -20.54 -6.88
CA ASN A 62 -0.98 -19.60 -5.93
C ASN A 62 0.52 -19.41 -6.21
N ILE A 63 1.22 -20.53 -6.41
CA ILE A 63 2.62 -20.60 -6.81
C ILE A 63 2.87 -19.78 -8.08
N SER A 64 2.10 -20.05 -9.14
CA SER A 64 2.28 -19.39 -10.44
C SER A 64 2.05 -17.88 -10.36
N LYS A 65 1.05 -17.45 -9.59
CA LYS A 65 0.79 -16.02 -9.35
C LYS A 65 1.93 -15.35 -8.60
N TYR A 66 2.48 -16.02 -7.59
CA TYR A 66 3.59 -15.50 -6.81
C TYR A 66 4.86 -15.34 -7.65
N ASP A 67 5.20 -16.37 -8.44
CA ASP A 67 6.39 -16.36 -9.29
C ASP A 67 6.28 -15.29 -10.41
N ALA A 68 5.10 -15.15 -11.03
CA ALA A 68 4.83 -14.07 -11.99
C ALA A 68 5.01 -12.67 -11.37
N ALA A 69 4.52 -12.49 -10.14
CA ALA A 69 4.65 -11.22 -9.43
C ALA A 69 6.11 -10.93 -9.01
N ILE A 70 6.94 -11.95 -8.79
CA ILE A 70 8.39 -11.77 -8.57
C ILE A 70 9.06 -11.28 -9.84
N GLU A 71 8.86 -11.96 -10.97
CA GLU A 71 9.50 -11.58 -12.23
C GLU A 71 9.07 -10.19 -12.69
N GLN A 72 7.78 -9.84 -12.55
CA GLN A 72 7.31 -8.49 -12.86
C GLN A 72 8.01 -7.42 -12.03
N ARG A 73 8.18 -7.63 -10.71
CA ARG A 73 8.88 -6.68 -9.83
C ARG A 73 10.37 -6.58 -10.15
N LYS A 74 11.00 -7.70 -10.50
CA LYS A 74 12.40 -7.75 -10.92
C LYS A 74 12.62 -6.98 -12.22
N GLU A 75 11.75 -7.17 -13.22
CA GLU A 75 11.79 -6.40 -14.47
C GLU A 75 11.54 -4.91 -14.24
N ALA A 76 10.54 -4.55 -13.44
CA ALA A 76 10.25 -3.16 -13.10
C ALA A 76 11.46 -2.50 -12.39
N GLY A 77 12.10 -3.23 -11.48
CA GLY A 77 13.35 -2.79 -10.83
C GLY A 77 14.48 -2.56 -11.83
N LYS A 78 14.68 -3.47 -12.79
CA LYS A 78 15.67 -3.32 -13.86
C LYS A 78 15.38 -2.11 -14.74
N ARG A 79 14.13 -1.94 -15.22
CA ARG A 79 13.70 -0.78 -16.02
C ARG A 79 13.90 0.53 -15.27
N SER A 80 13.56 0.58 -13.98
CA SER A 80 13.78 1.76 -13.12
C SER A 80 15.26 2.11 -12.97
N ALA A 81 16.13 1.10 -12.82
CA ALA A 81 17.57 1.31 -12.73
C ALA A 81 18.17 1.80 -14.07
N GLU A 82 17.72 1.23 -15.20
CA GLU A 82 18.14 1.67 -16.54
C GLU A 82 17.68 3.09 -16.87
N LYS A 83 16.44 3.46 -16.48
CA LYS A 83 15.96 4.85 -16.59
C LYS A 83 16.87 5.81 -15.82
N ARG A 84 17.15 5.53 -14.55
CA ARG A 84 18.07 6.35 -13.73
C ARG A 84 19.48 6.44 -14.32
N LYS A 85 19.98 5.39 -14.96
CA LYS A 85 21.28 5.41 -15.65
C LYS A 85 21.26 6.33 -16.87
N ARG A 86 20.20 6.27 -17.69
CA ARG A 86 20.06 7.14 -18.87
C ARG A 86 19.95 8.61 -18.47
N ASP A 87 19.10 8.92 -17.51
CA ASP A 87 18.89 10.29 -17.03
C ASP A 87 20.19 10.88 -16.43
N ALA A 88 21.04 10.03 -15.85
CA ALA A 88 22.37 10.43 -15.36
C ALA A 88 23.42 10.65 -16.46
N THR A 89 23.22 10.10 -17.66
CA THR A 89 24.17 10.20 -18.80
C THR A 89 23.78 11.33 -19.77
N THR A 90 22.52 11.77 -19.78
CA THR A 90 22.01 12.87 -20.63
C THR A 90 22.18 14.25 -20.00
N VAL A 91 22.86 14.37 -18.86
CA VAL A 91 23.27 15.68 -18.34
C VAL A 91 24.49 16.13 -19.13
N ASP A 92 24.22 16.90 -20.19
CA ASP A 92 25.21 17.66 -20.95
C ASP A 92 26.13 18.45 -19.99
N GLU A 93 27.42 18.12 -19.99
CA GLU A 93 28.45 18.73 -19.14
C GLU A 93 28.69 20.23 -19.46
N SER A 94 28.01 20.79 -20.46
CA SER A 94 28.13 22.18 -20.92
C SER A 94 27.48 23.24 -20.04
N LYS A 95 26.75 22.86 -18.98
CA LYS A 95 26.16 23.83 -18.02
C LYS A 95 26.46 23.44 -16.57
N ARG A 96 27.73 23.41 -16.21
CA ARG A 96 28.16 23.32 -14.81
C ARG A 96 28.40 24.72 -14.26
N ASP A 97 27.35 25.36 -13.77
CA ASP A 97 27.53 26.35 -12.70
C ASP A 97 27.73 25.60 -11.39
N ALA A 98 28.91 25.78 -10.81
CA ALA A 98 29.33 25.11 -9.59
C ALA A 98 28.44 25.52 -8.42
N THR A 99 27.57 24.63 -7.96
CA THR A 99 26.94 24.77 -6.64
C THR A 99 27.30 23.55 -5.78
N THR A 100 27.89 23.87 -4.62
CA THR A 100 28.48 22.99 -3.62
C THR A 100 27.59 21.81 -3.23
N VAL A 101 28.23 20.65 -3.09
CA VAL A 101 27.62 19.37 -2.73
C VAL A 101 27.21 19.38 -1.25
N GLU A 102 25.91 19.22 -0.98
CA GLU A 102 25.42 18.79 0.33
C GLU A 102 24.53 17.53 0.19
N SER A 103 24.62 16.66 1.19
CA SER A 103 24.46 15.20 1.14
C SER A 103 23.16 14.64 0.51
N ARG A 104 23.32 13.63 -0.36
CA ARG A 104 22.21 12.85 -0.95
C ARG A 104 21.52 11.94 0.07
N LEU A 105 20.28 12.24 0.44
CA LEU A 105 19.33 11.28 0.99
C LEU A 105 18.54 10.61 -0.14
N ARG A 106 18.41 9.28 -0.08
CA ARG A 106 17.75 8.44 -1.10
C ARG A 106 16.23 8.50 -0.92
N THR A 107 15.52 9.14 -1.85
CA THR A 107 14.05 9.07 -1.97
C THR A 107 13.63 8.10 -3.08
N SER A 108 12.67 7.23 -2.76
CA SER A 108 12.16 6.14 -3.59
C SER A 108 11.16 6.66 -4.62
N THR A 109 11.49 6.54 -5.91
CA THR A 109 10.59 6.90 -7.01
C THR A 109 9.57 5.79 -7.26
N VAL A 110 8.28 6.10 -7.06
CA VAL A 110 7.13 5.32 -7.53
C VAL A 110 7.10 5.38 -9.06
N SER A 111 7.12 4.23 -9.73
CA SER A 111 6.90 4.14 -11.18
C SER A 111 5.44 3.76 -11.43
N ASP A 112 4.68 4.73 -11.91
CA ASP A 112 3.37 4.54 -12.52
C ASP A 112 3.54 4.03 -13.95
N SER A 113 2.65 3.14 -14.39
CA SER A 113 2.60 2.69 -15.79
C SER A 113 1.14 2.72 -16.25
N VAL A 114 0.78 3.76 -16.99
CA VAL A 114 -0.42 3.79 -17.83
C VAL A 114 -0.02 4.14 -19.25
N SER A 115 -0.40 3.24 -20.16
CA SER A 115 -0.48 3.45 -21.61
C SER A 115 -1.95 3.71 -21.90
N ASP A 116 -2.35 4.90 -22.37
CA ASP A 116 -2.68 5.14 -23.77
C ASP A 116 -3.13 6.60 -24.04
N SER A 117 -2.73 7.09 -25.22
CA SER A 117 -3.28 8.16 -26.07
C SER A 117 -3.74 9.55 -25.54
N VAL A 118 -3.06 10.57 -26.09
CA VAL A 118 -3.48 11.88 -26.67
C VAL A 118 -3.68 13.16 -25.85
N SER A 119 -3.07 14.22 -26.44
CA SER A 119 -3.33 15.67 -26.38
C SER A 119 -2.65 16.51 -25.30
N ASP A 120 -1.43 16.94 -25.65
CA ASP A 120 -0.94 18.33 -25.66
C ASP A 120 -1.54 19.34 -24.68
N SER A 121 -0.74 19.81 -23.71
CA SER A 121 -0.54 21.23 -23.43
C SER A 121 0.48 21.41 -22.32
N VAL A 122 1.55 22.12 -22.65
CA VAL A 122 2.64 22.52 -21.77
C VAL A 122 2.15 23.66 -20.88
N SER A 123 2.35 23.57 -19.57
CA SER A 123 2.37 24.75 -18.70
C SER A 123 3.39 24.52 -17.59
N ASP A 124 4.55 25.07 -17.84
CA ASP A 124 5.69 25.16 -16.95
C ASP A 124 5.44 26.37 -16.03
N SER A 125 5.38 26.17 -14.71
CA SER A 125 5.49 27.29 -13.77
C SER A 125 5.93 26.78 -12.39
N VAL A 126 7.21 26.94 -12.14
CA VAL A 126 7.88 26.79 -10.86
C VAL A 126 7.53 27.99 -9.99
N SER A 127 7.19 27.78 -8.72
CA SER A 127 7.30 28.81 -7.69
C SER A 127 7.67 28.17 -6.37
N ASP A 128 8.98 27.99 -6.19
CA ASP A 128 9.59 27.89 -4.88
C ASP A 128 9.72 29.30 -4.30
N THR A 129 9.13 29.52 -3.13
CA THR A 129 9.58 30.59 -2.22
C THR A 129 9.99 29.96 -0.90
N LEU A 130 11.29 30.08 -0.65
CA LEU A 130 12.01 29.61 0.53
C LEU A 130 11.61 30.41 1.77
N SER A 131 11.55 29.73 2.91
CA SER A 131 11.92 30.34 4.20
C SER A 131 12.52 29.27 5.11
N LEU A 132 13.86 29.28 5.13
CA LEU A 132 14.69 28.59 6.11
C LEU A 132 14.78 29.49 7.35
N ASN A 133 14.42 28.96 8.52
CA ASN A 133 15.08 29.33 9.77
C ASN A 133 15.65 28.04 10.35
N GLY A 134 16.97 27.93 10.29
CA GLY A 134 17.71 26.87 10.94
C GLY A 134 17.95 27.20 12.40
N GLU A 135 17.95 26.17 13.24
CA GLU A 135 18.89 26.14 14.35
C GLU A 135 19.29 24.70 14.65
N SER A 136 20.61 24.51 14.73
CA SER A 136 21.29 23.26 14.98
C SER A 136 21.06 22.82 16.43
N VAL A 137 20.88 21.52 16.69
CA VAL A 137 21.56 20.76 17.77
C VAL A 137 21.16 19.28 17.63
N ARG A 138 22.13 18.41 17.89
CA ARG A 138 22.09 16.96 17.81
C ARG A 138 21.20 16.37 18.91
N GLU A 139 20.25 15.50 18.58
CA GLU A 139 19.79 14.45 19.50
C GLU A 139 19.00 13.39 18.70
N GLY A 140 19.40 12.13 18.77
CA GLY A 140 18.60 11.03 18.24
C GLY A 140 17.55 10.60 19.26
N ALA A 141 16.27 10.75 18.93
CA ALA A 141 15.15 9.92 19.43
C ALA A 141 13.80 10.50 18.95
N ASN A 142 12.97 9.68 18.32
CA ASN A 142 11.52 9.87 18.13
C ASN A 142 11.09 11.23 17.54
N LYS A 143 11.16 11.36 16.21
CA LYS A 143 10.41 12.42 15.51
C LYS A 143 8.92 12.05 15.54
N VAL A 144 8.27 12.34 16.67
CA VAL A 144 6.80 12.30 16.80
C VAL A 144 6.27 13.28 15.76
N PHE A 145 5.60 12.76 14.74
CA PHE A 145 4.96 13.59 13.74
C PHE A 145 3.78 14.27 14.43
N ASP A 146 3.79 15.60 14.51
CA ASP A 146 2.70 16.33 15.11
C ASP A 146 1.43 16.15 14.28
N LEU A 147 0.37 15.60 14.88
CA LEU A 147 -0.88 15.28 14.21
C LEU A 147 -1.56 16.54 13.66
N GLN A 148 -1.37 17.68 14.33
CA GLN A 148 -1.90 18.96 13.87
C GLN A 148 -1.18 19.41 12.59
N SER A 149 0.14 19.27 12.54
CA SER A 149 0.93 19.48 11.33
C SER A 149 0.51 18.55 10.17
N ILE A 150 0.06 17.32 10.45
CA ILE A 150 -0.47 16.40 9.42
C ILE A 150 -1.75 16.95 8.81
N LYS A 151 -2.68 17.47 9.63
CA LYS A 151 -3.93 18.05 9.12
C LYS A 151 -3.65 19.18 8.15
N GLU A 152 -2.78 20.10 8.53
CA GLU A 152 -2.40 21.27 7.72
C GLU A 152 -1.73 20.83 6.41
N GLN A 153 -0.79 19.88 6.47
CA GLN A 153 -0.12 19.35 5.29
C GLN A 153 -1.09 18.64 4.34
N LEU A 154 -2.05 17.86 4.86
CA LEU A 154 -3.08 17.21 4.05
C LEU A 154 -4.03 18.23 3.39
N LEU A 155 -4.42 19.28 4.13
CA LEU A 155 -5.28 20.33 3.60
C LEU A 155 -4.59 21.23 2.56
N SER A 156 -3.27 21.34 2.61
CA SER A 156 -2.47 22.11 1.65
C SER A 156 -2.30 21.42 0.29
N ASP A 157 -2.55 20.11 0.20
CA ASP A 157 -2.35 19.34 -1.03
C ASP A 157 -3.63 19.32 -1.88
N GLU A 158 -3.76 20.29 -2.78
CA GLU A 158 -4.93 20.44 -3.67
C GLU A 158 -5.21 19.19 -4.51
N ILE A 159 -4.16 18.57 -5.07
CA ILE A 159 -4.28 17.37 -5.91
C ILE A 159 -4.84 16.20 -5.10
N TRP A 160 -4.36 16.04 -3.86
CA TRP A 160 -4.88 15.02 -2.96
C TRP A 160 -6.33 15.30 -2.56
N LYS A 161 -6.70 16.54 -2.25
CA LYS A 161 -8.10 16.91 -1.93
C LYS A 161 -9.04 16.57 -3.08
N GLU A 162 -8.67 16.89 -4.31
CA GLU A 162 -9.43 16.54 -5.52
C GLU A 162 -9.59 15.02 -5.67
N SER A 163 -8.49 14.28 -5.49
CA SER A 163 -8.49 12.82 -5.58
C SER A 163 -9.41 12.16 -4.55
N VAL A 164 -9.32 12.59 -3.28
CA VAL A 164 -10.17 12.06 -2.21
C VAL A 164 -11.62 12.47 -2.41
N CYS A 165 -11.89 13.69 -2.88
CA CYS A 165 -13.22 14.14 -3.25
C CYS A 165 -13.87 13.22 -4.31
N MET A 166 -13.14 12.89 -5.38
CA MET A 166 -13.62 11.95 -6.40
C MET A 166 -13.89 10.55 -5.82
N GLN A 167 -13.03 10.07 -4.93
CA GLN A 167 -13.16 8.75 -4.30
C GLN A 167 -14.22 8.70 -3.19
N SER A 168 -14.64 9.86 -2.66
CA SER A 168 -15.56 9.95 -1.52
C SER A 168 -16.98 9.49 -1.84
N THR A 169 -17.34 9.41 -3.12
CA THR A 169 -18.71 9.19 -3.65
C THR A 169 -19.72 10.31 -3.32
N LEU A 170 -19.28 11.37 -2.63
CA LEU A 170 -20.09 12.54 -2.26
C LEU A 170 -19.84 13.73 -3.21
N GLY A 171 -18.91 13.60 -4.16
CA GLY A 171 -18.56 14.64 -5.11
C GLY A 171 -18.06 15.91 -4.42
N VAL A 172 -18.23 17.07 -5.05
CA VAL A 172 -17.72 18.38 -4.57
C VAL A 172 -18.18 18.76 -3.16
N SER A 173 -19.30 18.20 -2.68
CA SER A 173 -19.79 18.42 -1.32
C SER A 173 -18.84 17.87 -0.24
N PHE A 174 -17.98 16.92 -0.60
CA PHE A 174 -16.99 16.37 0.31
C PHE A 174 -15.87 17.37 0.65
N ILE A 175 -15.55 18.30 -0.25
CA ILE A 175 -14.46 19.27 -0.04
C ILE A 175 -14.74 20.14 1.19
N SER A 176 -15.99 20.56 1.40
CA SER A 176 -16.37 21.34 2.58
C SER A 176 -16.40 20.52 3.88
N MET A 177 -16.58 19.20 3.78
CA MET A 177 -16.58 18.30 4.95
C MET A 177 -15.19 17.76 5.29
N LEU A 178 -14.25 17.81 4.35
CA LEU A 178 -12.92 17.20 4.48
C LEU A 178 -12.15 17.68 5.74
N PRO A 179 -12.14 18.97 6.10
CA PRO A 179 -11.47 19.41 7.34
C PRO A 179 -12.00 18.73 8.60
N ASP A 180 -13.32 18.60 8.73
CA ASP A 180 -13.97 17.96 9.88
C ASP A 180 -13.74 16.44 9.86
N GLN A 181 -13.73 15.83 8.67
CA GLN A 181 -13.42 14.40 8.52
C GLN A 181 -11.96 14.09 8.88
N LEU A 182 -11.03 15.02 8.62
CA LEU A 182 -9.65 14.90 9.08
C LEU A 182 -9.54 14.96 10.60
N ASP A 183 -10.35 15.78 11.28
CA ASP A 183 -10.40 15.79 12.74
C ASP A 183 -10.90 14.46 13.30
N LYS A 184 -11.99 13.92 12.71
CA LYS A 184 -12.51 12.60 13.08
C LYS A 184 -11.48 11.48 12.85
N PHE A 185 -10.75 11.53 11.73
CA PHE A 185 -9.65 10.61 11.44
C PHE A 185 -8.53 10.70 12.49
N ILE A 186 -8.10 11.91 12.85
CA ILE A 186 -7.06 12.12 13.87
C ILE A 186 -7.53 11.60 15.23
N ALA A 187 -8.77 11.91 15.62
CA ALA A 187 -9.36 11.39 16.85
C ALA A 187 -9.42 9.85 16.86
N TYR A 188 -9.76 9.23 15.72
CA TYR A 188 -9.72 7.78 15.56
C TYR A 188 -8.32 7.22 15.78
N ILE A 189 -7.29 7.80 15.14
CA ILE A 189 -5.90 7.36 15.29
C ILE A 189 -5.43 7.45 16.75
N VAL A 190 -5.79 8.53 17.46
CA VAL A 190 -5.50 8.69 18.88
C VAL A 190 -6.24 7.64 19.72
N SER A 191 -7.50 7.35 19.38
CA SER A 191 -8.31 6.38 20.14
C SER A 191 -7.78 4.94 20.04
N ILE A 192 -7.17 4.58 18.91
CA ILE A 192 -6.57 3.24 18.71
C ILE A 192 -5.11 3.16 19.21
N GLY A 193 -4.55 4.26 19.73
CA GLY A 193 -3.19 4.32 20.26
C GLY A 193 -2.09 4.27 19.19
N GLU A 194 -2.41 4.65 17.94
CA GLU A 194 -1.47 4.60 16.81
C GLU A 194 -0.90 5.97 16.43
N GLU A 195 -1.03 6.99 17.29
CA GLU A 195 -0.61 8.36 17.01
C GLU A 195 0.88 8.51 16.70
N ARG A 196 1.73 7.64 17.25
CA ARG A 196 3.18 7.64 17.01
C ARG A 196 3.61 6.82 15.79
N SER A 197 2.67 6.13 15.16
CA SER A 197 2.96 5.22 14.03
C SER A 197 2.98 5.92 12.67
N ILE A 198 2.34 7.09 12.57
CA ILE A 198 2.29 7.85 11.33
C ILE A 198 3.65 8.49 11.09
N SER A 199 4.42 7.88 10.19
CA SER A 199 5.83 8.22 9.99
C SER A 199 6.07 9.27 8.89
N ASN A 200 5.08 9.49 8.01
CA ASN A 200 5.15 10.46 6.92
C ASN A 200 3.76 10.77 6.32
N ILE A 201 3.69 11.84 5.52
CA ILE A 201 2.46 12.33 4.88
C ILE A 201 1.82 11.31 3.93
N SER A 202 2.61 10.52 3.21
CA SER A 202 2.08 9.49 2.30
C SER A 202 1.37 8.37 3.06
N ASP A 203 1.90 7.98 4.22
CA ASP A 203 1.25 7.01 5.10
C ASP A 203 -0.05 7.59 5.69
N ALA A 204 -0.05 8.86 6.09
CA ALA A 204 -1.25 9.56 6.56
C ALA A 204 -2.36 9.56 5.49
N LYS A 205 -2.03 9.87 4.23
CA LYS A 205 -2.98 9.81 3.10
C LYS A 205 -3.59 8.42 2.93
N ARG A 206 -2.74 7.38 2.93
CA ARG A 206 -3.18 5.99 2.78
C ARG A 206 -4.11 5.56 3.92
N ARG A 207 -3.75 5.90 5.16
CA ARG A 207 -4.54 5.57 6.36
C ARG A 207 -5.87 6.32 6.38
N PHE A 208 -5.90 7.58 5.94
CA PHE A 208 -7.14 8.34 5.79
C PHE A 208 -8.07 7.67 4.78
N THR A 209 -7.58 7.29 3.59
CA THR A 209 -8.42 6.60 2.58
C THR A 209 -9.00 5.30 3.13
N TYR A 210 -8.20 4.50 3.85
CA TYR A 210 -8.68 3.28 4.49
C TYR A 210 -9.75 3.57 5.56
N TRP A 211 -9.47 4.53 6.45
CA TRP A 211 -10.41 4.93 7.50
C TRP A 211 -11.73 5.44 6.91
N TRP A 212 -11.68 6.28 5.87
CA TRP A 212 -12.84 6.81 5.19
C TRP A 212 -13.73 5.69 4.61
N GLN A 213 -13.12 4.70 3.94
CA GLN A 213 -13.86 3.58 3.34
C GLN A 213 -14.55 2.69 4.38
N ASN A 214 -13.96 2.52 5.56
CA ASN A 214 -14.41 1.54 6.56
C ASN A 214 -15.26 2.15 7.69
N HIS A 215 -14.96 3.40 8.07
CA HIS A 215 -15.54 4.09 9.22
C HIS A 215 -16.21 5.41 8.80
N GLY A 216 -15.44 6.37 8.25
CA GLY A 216 -15.93 7.73 8.00
C GLY A 216 -17.15 7.81 7.07
N ARG A 217 -17.21 7.00 6.01
CA ARG A 217 -18.35 6.97 5.08
C ARG A 217 -19.64 6.47 5.74
N LYS A 218 -19.56 5.55 6.70
CA LYS A 218 -20.73 5.01 7.39
C LYS A 218 -21.34 6.06 8.32
N GLU A 219 -20.49 6.77 9.06
CA GLU A 219 -20.93 7.87 9.92
C GLU A 219 -21.64 8.98 9.14
N VAL A 220 -21.09 9.40 7.99
CA VAL A 220 -21.73 10.43 7.16
C VAL A 220 -23.06 9.96 6.56
N GLN A 221 -23.22 8.67 6.26
CA GLN A 221 -24.50 8.11 5.80
C GLN A 221 -25.53 8.02 6.91
N ASP A 222 -25.11 7.71 8.14
CA ASP A 222 -26.00 7.60 9.30
C ASP A 222 -26.38 8.99 9.85
N GLU A 223 -25.47 9.97 9.84
CA GLU A 223 -25.75 11.38 10.16
C GLU A 223 -26.79 11.97 9.20
N ASN A 224 -26.66 11.71 7.89
CA ASN A 224 -27.63 12.18 6.89
C ASN A 224 -29.02 11.51 7.03
N LYS A 225 -29.12 10.30 7.59
CA LYS A 225 -30.42 9.65 7.86
C LYS A 225 -31.15 10.28 9.06
N GLN A 226 -30.43 10.77 10.07
CA GLN A 226 -31.06 11.39 11.25
C GLN A 226 -31.74 12.73 10.94
N VAL A 227 -31.32 13.43 9.89
CA VAL A 227 -31.90 14.72 9.45
C VAL A 227 -33.31 14.57 8.86
N TYR A 228 -33.74 13.37 8.46
CA TYR A 228 -35.07 13.10 7.88
C TYR A 228 -36.13 12.61 8.89
N THR A 229 -35.99 12.93 10.17
CA THR A 229 -37.10 12.71 11.12
C THR A 229 -38.13 13.81 10.93
N VAL A 230 -39.18 13.52 10.15
CA VAL A 230 -40.31 14.43 9.90
C VAL A 230 -40.93 14.83 11.25
N PRO A 231 -41.14 16.13 11.54
CA PRO A 231 -41.89 16.55 12.72
C PRO A 231 -43.32 16.00 12.63
N ASN A 232 -43.80 15.39 13.71
CA ASN A 232 -45.22 15.01 13.86
C ASN A 232 -46.15 16.23 13.76
#